data_AF-L0JUV1-F1
#
_entry.id   AF-L0JUV1-F1
#
_cell.length_a   1.000
_cell.length_b   1.000
_cell.length_c   1.000
_cell.angle_alpha   90.00
_cell.angle_beta   90.00
_cell.angle_gamma   90.00
#
_symmetry.space_group_name_H-M   'P 1'
#
loop_
_entity.id
_entity.type
_entity.pdbx_description
1 polymer ?
#
loop_
_entity_poly.entity_id
_entity_poly.type
_entity_poly.pdbx_seq_one_letter_code
_entity_poly.pdbx_strand_id
1 'polypeptide(L)' 'MVAPFARTVVGWTLVAFLSISVIELLLFGRLEPIRYLPGAIGGGIGLTAADRLVGVSLPRV' A
#
# COMPACT_ATOMS: atom_id res chain seq x y z
N MET A 1 3.73 -19.56 3.87
CA MET A 1 2.43 -18.91 3.59
C MET A 1 2.47 -17.37 3.68
N VAL A 2 3.64 -16.72 3.78
CA VAL A 2 3.76 -15.24 3.76
C VAL A 2 3.61 -14.66 2.34
N ALA A 3 4.00 -15.43 1.33
CA ALA A 3 3.95 -15.03 -0.09
C ALA A 3 2.56 -14.62 -0.62
N PRO A 4 1.45 -15.33 -0.35
CA PRO A 4 0.12 -14.92 -0.83
C PRO A 4 -0.34 -13.60 -0.20
N PHE A 5 -0.18 -13.43 1.12
CA PHE A 5 -0.55 -12.19 1.81
C PHE A 5 0.27 -11.00 1.30
N ALA A 6 1.60 -11.16 1.17
CA ALA A 6 2.47 -10.13 0.62
C ALA A 6 2.06 -9.73 -0.81
N ARG A 7 1.69 -10.70 -1.67
CA ARG A 7 1.19 -10.41 -3.03
C ARG A 7 -0.12 -9.62 -3.00
N THR A 8 -1.04 -9.95 -2.11
CA THR A 8 -2.32 -9.24 -1.97
C THR A 8 -2.09 -7.80 -1.49
N VAL A 9 -1.24 -7.59 -0.49
CA VAL A 9 -0.87 -6.26 0.01
C VAL A 9 -0.18 -5.43 -1.06
N VAL A 10 0.81 -6.01 -1.77
CA VAL A 10 1.51 -5.34 -2.87
C VAL A 10 0.51 -4.97 -3.98
N GLY A 11 -0.39 -5.89 -4.35
CA GLY A 11 -1.44 -5.64 -5.33
C GLY A 11 -2.34 -4.47 -4.94
N TRP A 12 -2.86 -4.46 -3.70
CA TRP A 12 -3.68 -3.36 -3.19
C TRP A 12 -2.92 -2.03 -3.13
N THR A 13 -1.65 -2.06 -2.78
CA THR A 13 -0.79 -0.86 -2.75
C THR A 13 -0.62 -0.29 -4.16
N LEU A 14 -0.41 -1.16 -5.16
CA LEU A 14 -0.27 -0.77 -6.56
C LEU A 14 -1.58 -0.19 -7.13
N VAL A 15 -2.72 -0.81 -6.79
CA VAL A 15 -4.06 -0.31 -7.15
C VAL A 15 -4.32 1.06 -6.52
N ALA A 16 -4.00 1.24 -5.24
CA ALA A 16 -4.17 2.52 -4.55
C ALA A 16 -3.28 3.60 -5.18
N PHE A 17 -2.01 3.29 -5.45
CA PHE A 17 -1.07 4.21 -6.08
C PHE A 17 -1.54 4.64 -7.48
N LEU A 18 -2.00 3.69 -8.31
CA LEU A 18 -2.57 3.97 -9.63
C LEU A 18 -3.82 4.83 -9.54
N SER A 19 -4.74 4.49 -8.63
CA SER A 19 -6.00 5.23 -8.47
C SER A 19 -5.74 6.68 -8.07
N ILE A 20 -4.85 6.90 -7.11
CA ILE A 20 -4.44 8.24 -6.67
C ILE A 20 -3.78 9.00 -7.82
N SER A 21 -2.87 8.35 -8.55
CA SER A 21 -2.17 8.97 -9.68
C SER A 21 -3.12 9.38 -10.81
N VAL A 22 -4.11 8.55 -11.13
CA VAL A 22 -5.13 8.86 -12.16
C VAL A 22 -6.01 10.02 -11.70
N ILE A 23 -6.44 10.03 -10.44
CA ILE A 23 -7.23 11.14 -9.87
C ILE A 23 -6.42 12.44 -9.89
N GLU A 24 -5.13 12.38 -9.53
CA GLU A 24 -4.27 13.56 -9.51
C GLU A 24 -4.06 14.13 -10.92
N LEU A 25 -3.85 13.25 -11.92
CA LEU A 25 -3.75 13.64 -13.32
C LEU A 25 -5.05 14.28 -13.83
N LEU A 26 -6.22 13.70 -13.51
CA LEU A 26 -7.51 14.19 -13.97
C LEU A 26 -7.91 15.52 -13.31
N LEU A 27 -7.64 15.70 -12.03
CA LEU A 27 -8.04 16.90 -11.29
C LEU A 27 -7.06 18.06 -11.46
N PHE A 28 -5.75 17.76 -11.50
CA PHE A 28 -4.71 18.78 -11.43
C PHE A 28 -3.85 18.87 -12.69
N GLY A 29 -4.05 17.99 -13.68
CA GLY A 29 -3.30 17.96 -14.94
C GLY A 29 -1.81 17.64 -14.77
N ARG A 30 -1.41 17.14 -13.59
CA ARG A 30 -0.02 16.89 -13.22
C ARG A 30 0.12 15.54 -12.53
N LEU A 31 1.29 14.93 -12.66
CA LEU A 31 1.68 13.72 -11.93
C LEU A 31 2.91 14.04 -11.09
N GLU A 32 2.75 14.04 -9.76
CA GLU A 32 3.87 14.23 -8.82
C GLU A 32 4.13 12.93 -8.02
N PRO A 33 4.68 11.89 -8.65
CA PRO A 33 4.84 10.57 -8.02
C PRO A 33 5.69 10.59 -6.73
N ILE A 34 6.60 11.57 -6.62
CA ILE A 34 7.48 11.75 -5.45
C ILE A 34 6.69 12.24 -4.22
N ARG A 35 5.57 12.94 -4.42
CA ARG A 35 4.73 13.47 -3.34
C ARG A 35 4.05 12.36 -2.54
N TYR A 36 3.77 11.23 -3.18
CA TYR A 36 3.13 10.06 -2.56
C TYR A 36 4.11 9.03 -1.99
N LEU A 37 5.39 9.15 -2.34
CA LEU A 37 6.44 8.24 -1.90
C LEU A 37 6.54 8.14 -0.37
N PRO A 38 6.51 9.24 0.41
CA PRO A 38 6.54 9.17 1.87
C PRO A 38 5.31 8.45 2.45
N GLY A 39 4.13 8.65 1.84
CA GLY A 39 2.89 7.98 2.25
C GLY A 39 2.92 6.47 1.99
N ALA A 40 3.44 6.06 0.84
CA ALA A 40 3.61 4.64 0.51
C ALA A 40 4.62 3.96 1.44
N ILE A 41 5.75 4.61 1.74
CA ILE A 41 6.76 4.12 2.68
C ILE A 41 6.16 4.02 4.09
N GLY A 42 5.49 5.08 4.56
CA GLY A 42 4.83 5.11 5.86
C GLY A 42 3.75 4.03 6.02
N GLY A 43 2.95 3.80 4.98
CA GLY A 43 1.96 2.72 4.95
C GLY A 43 2.58 1.32 5.02
N GLY A 44 3.66 1.09 4.25
CA GLY A 44 4.40 -0.18 4.28
C GLY A 44 5.04 -0.47 5.65
N ILE A 45 5.64 0.56 6.27
CA ILE A 45 6.21 0.46 7.62
C ILE A 45 5.09 0.20 8.65
N GLY A 46 3.98 0.95 8.58
CA GLY A 46 2.85 0.81 9.50
C GLY A 46 2.22 -0.58 9.44
N LEU A 47 2.05 -1.13 8.23
CA LEU A 47 1.54 -2.49 8.05
C LEU A 47 2.50 -3.55 8.60
N THR A 48 3.80 -3.40 8.33
CA THR A 48 4.83 -4.32 8.85
C THR A 48 4.90 -4.26 10.37
N ALA A 49 4.79 -3.07 10.95
CA ALA A 49 4.74 -2.87 12.40
C ALA A 49 3.46 -3.48 12.99
N ALA A 50 2.30 -3.31 12.35
CA ALA A 50 1.04 -3.91 12.78
C ALA A 50 1.08 -5.45 12.76
N ASP A 51 1.64 -6.05 11.70
CA ASP A 51 1.86 -7.49 11.59
C ASP A 51 2.71 -8.02 12.76
N ARG A 52 3.77 -7.29 13.14
CA ARG A 52 4.65 -7.68 14.24
C ARG A 52 4.10 -7.39 15.64
N LEU A 53 3.32 -6.33 15.81
CA LEU A 53 2.80 -5.89 17.11
C LEU A 53 1.52 -6.62 17.50
N VAL A 54 0.65 -6.89 16.53
CA VAL A 54 -0.70 -7.39 16.84
C VAL A 54 -0.70 -8.91 17.00
N GLY A 55 0.31 -9.64 16.51
CA GLY A 55 0.29 -11.11 16.58
C GLY A 55 -1.04 -11.67 16.08
N VAL A 56 -1.61 -11.04 15.05
CA VAL A 56 -2.87 -11.52 14.47
C VAL A 56 -2.56 -12.92 13.97
N SER A 57 -3.07 -13.94 14.68
CA SER A 57 -3.34 -15.23 14.08
C SER A 57 -4.34 -14.97 12.96
N LEU A 58 -3.84 -14.60 11.78
CA LEU A 58 -4.63 -14.59 10.57
C LEU A 58 -5.12 -16.03 10.40
N PRO A 59 -6.45 -16.27 10.34
CA PRO A 59 -6.99 -17.61 10.25
C PRO A 59 -6.37 -18.30 9.03
N ARG A 60 -5.73 -19.44 9.28
CA ARG A 60 -5.17 -20.32 8.26
C ARG A 60 -6.35 -20.86 7.45
N VAL A 61 -6.54 -20.31 6.25
CA VAL A 61 -7.39 -20.89 5.20
C VAL A 61 -6.51 -21.10 3.98
#